data_AF-A0A6G1GE84-F1
#
_entry.id   AF-A0A6G1GE84-F1
#
_cell.length_a   1.000
_cell.length_b   1.000
_cell.length_c   1.000
_cell.angle_alpha   90.00
_cell.angle_beta   90.00
_cell.angle_gamma   90.00
#
_symmetry.space_group_name_H-M   'P 1'
#
loop_
_entity.id
_entity.type
_entity.pdbx_description
1 polymer ?
#
loop_
_entity_poly.entity_id
_entity_poly.type
_entity_poly.pdbx_seq_one_letter_code
_entity_poly.pdbx_strand_id
1 'polypeptide(L)'
;MGMYIIPAGLSFKERARRANVFPITLGPHGSNFDDVISALEPFMKRLDRGQEVTLQGGEKVLLCAFTMAYLGDMPQQQENAGMKSQRAKLGCRNCFIDNESRGDLFYDTFRNGRYHHQTLAMREVMNACITQAARERYATRWGLNLAAPSLIKISPALDLIMSRPGDPAHSEYLGLSRMMHSLLLDAILTTKGCQSYAETLRSFPFPPNWPHVQGPLRHLKSYSLSEHARWSLLQSLLQQAADSLTENPRRRRSLSRESQPTGTTQSQRTQGPRPGVEHTVDVPKESAAKAVLYLSDIKKPNMHTALHYPQLAEEYAMPSNCNVLVGEDKHRFFKKVIYQTNHQKVEREPLSRRTYGKPFDYYYSTPSPIAILRPTAT
;
A
#
# COMPACT_ATOMS: atom_id res chain seq x y z
N MET A 1 -12.40 -8.60 17.59
CA MET A 1 -11.16 -7.95 17.10
C MET A 1 -9.97 -8.89 17.35
N GLY A 2 -8.82 -8.76 16.69
CA GLY A 2 -7.62 -9.53 17.04
C GLY A 2 -6.37 -8.67 17.08
N MET A 3 -5.56 -8.81 18.13
CA MET A 3 -4.22 -8.23 18.22
C MET A 3 -3.18 -9.34 18.25
N TYR A 4 -2.10 -9.14 17.50
CA TYR A 4 -1.06 -10.12 17.29
C TYR A 4 0.31 -9.48 17.48
N ILE A 5 1.28 -10.29 17.87
CA ILE A 5 2.69 -9.92 17.94
C ILE A 5 3.50 -10.76 16.96
N ILE A 6 4.45 -10.09 16.32
CA ILE A 6 5.46 -10.68 15.46
C ILE A 6 6.81 -10.24 16.05
N PRO A 7 7.66 -11.15 16.53
CA PRO A 7 8.96 -10.77 17.04
C PRO A 7 9.82 -10.13 15.94
N ALA A 8 10.27 -8.89 16.18
CA ALA A 8 10.99 -8.11 15.17
C ALA A 8 12.33 -8.73 14.77
N GLY A 9 13.01 -9.42 15.70
CA GLY A 9 14.30 -10.08 15.47
C GLY A 9 14.26 -11.28 14.53
N LEU A 10 13.07 -11.76 14.14
CA LEU A 10 12.94 -12.81 13.13
C LEU A 10 13.31 -12.28 11.74
N SER A 11 13.88 -13.12 10.88
CA SER A 11 14.10 -12.77 9.47
C SER A 11 12.77 -12.49 8.77
N PHE A 12 12.79 -11.80 7.62
CA PHE A 12 11.57 -11.55 6.84
C PHE A 12 10.81 -12.85 6.52
N LYS A 13 11.54 -13.91 6.12
CA LYS A 13 10.97 -15.23 5.84
C LYS A 13 10.26 -15.81 7.06
N GLU A 14 10.85 -15.68 8.24
CA GLU A 14 10.24 -16.15 9.49
C GLU A 14 9.05 -15.28 9.92
N ARG A 15 9.12 -13.95 9.79
CA ARG A 15 7.99 -13.06 10.09
C ARG A 15 6.78 -13.34 9.20
N ALA A 16 7.02 -13.79 7.97
CA ALA A 16 5.97 -14.11 7.01
C ALA A 16 5.32 -15.48 7.23
N ARG A 17 5.76 -16.25 8.25
CA ARG A 17 5.13 -17.52 8.62
C ARG A 17 4.01 -17.29 9.62
N ARG A 18 2.83 -17.82 9.31
CA ARG A 18 1.65 -17.82 10.22
C ARG A 18 1.98 -18.42 11.61
N ALA A 19 2.93 -19.34 11.69
CA ALA A 19 3.39 -19.95 12.94
C ALA A 19 4.04 -18.93 13.89
N ASN A 20 4.68 -17.90 13.35
CA ASN A 20 5.41 -16.86 14.09
C ASN A 20 4.59 -15.59 14.33
N VAL A 21 3.30 -15.62 14.00
CA VAL A 21 2.31 -14.60 14.38
C VAL A 21 1.55 -15.11 15.60
N PHE A 22 1.83 -14.50 16.76
CA PHE A 22 1.29 -14.92 18.05
C PHE A 22 0.10 -14.02 18.43
N PRO A 23 -1.08 -14.57 18.76
CA PRO A 23 -2.17 -13.76 19.29
C PRO A 23 -1.81 -13.25 20.69
N ILE A 24 -1.99 -11.94 20.91
CA ILE A 24 -1.99 -11.36 22.26
C ILE A 24 -3.41 -11.47 22.83
N THR A 25 -4.40 -11.01 22.07
CA THR A 25 -5.80 -11.06 22.48
C THR A 25 -6.72 -11.20 21.27
N LEU A 26 -7.83 -11.91 21.49
CA LEU A 26 -8.97 -11.92 20.60
C LEU A 26 -10.10 -11.21 21.34
N GLY A 27 -10.27 -9.92 21.06
CA GLY A 27 -11.35 -9.12 21.64
C GLY A 27 -12.71 -9.80 21.38
N PRO A 28 -13.55 -9.97 22.43
CA PRO A 28 -14.86 -10.60 22.32
C PRO A 28 -15.70 -10.05 21.17
N HIS A 29 -16.69 -10.81 20.71
CA HIS A 29 -17.58 -10.31 19.68
C HIS A 29 -18.31 -9.05 20.19
N GLY A 30 -18.20 -7.95 19.44
CA GLY A 30 -18.80 -6.66 19.81
C GLY A 30 -18.00 -5.81 20.80
N SER A 31 -16.80 -6.24 21.24
CA SER A 31 -15.94 -5.43 22.10
C SER A 31 -15.45 -4.16 21.40
N ASN A 32 -15.45 -3.01 22.08
CA ASN A 32 -14.80 -1.80 21.61
C ASN A 32 -13.27 -1.95 21.61
N PHE A 33 -12.59 -1.34 20.63
CA PHE A 33 -11.13 -1.27 20.56
C PHE A 33 -10.54 -0.70 21.86
N ASP A 34 -11.10 0.41 22.34
CA ASP A 34 -10.56 1.13 23.51
C ASP A 34 -10.61 0.30 24.80
N ASP A 35 -11.68 -0.49 25.00
CA ASP A 35 -11.83 -1.37 26.16
C ASP A 35 -10.78 -2.48 26.15
N VAL A 36 -10.54 -3.08 24.98
CA VAL A 36 -9.52 -4.13 24.82
C VAL A 36 -8.13 -3.57 25.07
N ILE A 37 -7.81 -2.37 24.56
CA ILE A 37 -6.53 -1.73 24.82
C ILE A 37 -6.36 -1.41 26.31
N SER A 38 -7.41 -0.91 26.96
CA SER A 38 -7.39 -0.60 28.40
C SER A 38 -7.18 -1.87 29.24
N ALA A 39 -7.75 -3.00 28.83
CA ALA A 39 -7.52 -4.29 29.48
C ALA A 39 -6.08 -4.82 29.30
N LEU A 40 -5.41 -4.50 28.19
CA LEU A 40 -4.02 -4.90 27.93
C LEU A 40 -2.99 -4.02 28.65
N GLU A 41 -3.32 -2.77 28.93
CA GLU A 41 -2.43 -1.77 29.51
C GLU A 41 -1.58 -2.24 30.71
N PRO A 42 -2.14 -2.84 31.77
CA PRO A 42 -1.33 -3.25 32.92
C PRO A 42 -0.30 -4.34 32.55
N PHE A 43 -0.60 -5.20 31.58
CA PHE A 43 0.31 -6.26 31.13
C PHE A 43 1.42 -5.70 30.25
N MET A 44 1.09 -4.81 29.32
CA MET A 44 2.08 -4.15 28.45
C MET A 44 3.07 -3.32 29.29
N LYS A 45 2.59 -2.57 30.28
CA LYS A 45 3.45 -1.84 31.22
C LYS A 45 4.39 -2.72 32.05
N ARG A 46 4.05 -3.99 32.27
CA ARG A 46 4.93 -4.96 32.94
C ARG A 46 6.01 -5.47 31.99
N LEU A 47 5.63 -5.78 30.74
CA LEU A 47 6.57 -6.24 29.72
C LEU A 47 7.58 -5.15 29.32
N ASP A 48 7.14 -3.90 29.22
CA ASP A 48 8.00 -2.74 28.92
C ASP A 48 9.03 -2.50 30.04
N ARG A 49 8.63 -2.68 31.31
CA ARG A 49 9.55 -2.54 32.46
C ARG A 49 10.52 -3.72 32.62
N GLY A 50 10.26 -4.82 31.93
CA GLY A 50 10.92 -6.09 32.18
C GLY A 50 10.22 -6.87 33.30
N GLN A 51 9.99 -8.15 33.05
CA GLN A 51 9.37 -9.08 33.99
C GLN A 51 10.23 -10.34 34.09
N GLU A 52 10.56 -10.77 35.30
CA GLU A 52 11.16 -12.09 35.50
C GLU A 52 10.15 -13.18 35.14
N VAL A 53 10.57 -14.11 34.28
CA VAL A 53 9.79 -15.26 33.83
C VAL A 53 10.61 -16.52 34.03
N THR A 54 9.95 -17.58 34.51
CA THR A 54 10.57 -18.92 34.61
C THR A 54 10.25 -19.70 33.34
N LEU A 55 11.29 -20.11 32.62
CA LEU A 55 11.18 -20.92 31.41
C LEU A 55 10.91 -22.39 31.74
N GLN A 56 10.51 -23.16 30.73
CA GLN A 56 10.46 -24.62 30.83
C GLN A 56 11.88 -25.15 31.09
N GLY A 57 12.11 -25.72 32.27
CA GLY A 57 13.44 -26.09 32.76
C GLY A 57 13.88 -25.39 34.04
N GLY A 58 13.09 -24.41 34.54
CA GLY A 58 13.33 -23.75 35.83
C GLY A 58 14.28 -22.55 35.77
N GLU A 59 14.88 -22.28 34.61
CA GLU A 59 15.69 -21.09 34.37
C GLU A 59 14.84 -19.83 34.52
N LYS A 60 15.35 -18.84 35.26
CA LYS A 60 14.74 -17.52 35.40
C LYS A 60 15.41 -16.54 34.46
N VAL A 61 14.62 -15.88 33.63
CA VAL A 61 15.09 -14.86 32.69
C VAL A 61 14.33 -13.56 32.90
N LEU A 62 15.01 -12.42 32.71
CA LEU A 62 14.35 -11.13 32.62
C LEU A 62 13.82 -10.96 31.19
N LEU A 63 12.50 -11.03 31.02
CA LEU A 63 11.85 -10.80 29.75
C LEU A 63 11.48 -9.33 29.60
N CYS A 64 12.17 -8.63 28.70
CA CYS A 64 11.79 -7.31 28.24
C CYS A 64 11.21 -7.42 26.83
N ALA A 65 9.97 -6.98 26.65
CA ALA A 65 9.30 -6.98 25.35
C ALA A 65 8.54 -5.67 25.17
N PHE A 66 9.06 -4.82 24.27
CA PHE A 66 8.47 -3.53 23.95
C PHE A 66 7.91 -3.51 22.53
N THR A 67 6.95 -2.63 22.31
CA THR A 67 6.36 -2.45 20.98
C THR A 67 7.26 -1.55 20.13
N MET A 68 7.63 -2.01 18.92
CA MET A 68 8.35 -1.17 17.96
C MET A 68 7.40 -0.37 17.06
N ALA A 69 6.39 -1.05 16.53
CA ALA A 69 5.39 -0.45 15.65
C ALA A 69 4.10 -1.28 15.68
N TYR A 70 3.00 -0.66 15.27
CA TYR A 70 1.74 -1.35 15.01
C TYR A 70 1.56 -1.52 13.52
N LEU A 71 1.15 -2.70 13.09
CA LEU A 71 0.81 -3.01 11.71
C LEU A 71 -0.72 -3.14 11.59
N GLY A 72 -1.29 -2.54 10.57
CA GLY A 72 -2.73 -2.54 10.29
C GLY A 72 -2.99 -2.03 8.88
N ASP A 73 -4.18 -2.29 8.36
CA ASP A 73 -4.58 -1.74 7.06
C ASP A 73 -4.65 -0.19 7.13
N MET A 74 -4.71 0.48 5.98
CA MET A 74 -4.68 1.95 5.96
C MET A 74 -5.78 2.59 6.83
N PRO A 75 -7.06 2.19 6.77
CA PRO A 75 -8.09 2.73 7.64
C PRO A 75 -7.79 2.53 9.13
N GLN A 76 -7.39 1.32 9.53
CA GLN A 76 -7.05 1.02 10.92
C GLN A 76 -5.86 1.86 11.40
N GLN A 77 -4.86 2.07 10.55
CA GLN A 77 -3.69 2.88 10.89
C GLN A 77 -3.98 4.38 10.98
N GLN A 78 -5.02 4.88 10.29
CA GLN A 78 -5.52 6.25 10.50
C GLN A 78 -6.14 6.38 11.90
N GLU A 79 -7.00 5.43 12.25
CA GLU A 79 -7.68 5.43 13.56
C GLU A 79 -6.69 5.24 14.72
N ASN A 80 -5.76 4.31 14.58
CA ASN A 80 -4.67 4.04 15.54
C ASN A 80 -3.79 5.27 15.82
N ALA A 81 -3.68 6.18 14.86
CA ALA A 81 -2.95 7.44 15.00
C ALA A 81 -3.85 8.62 15.42
N GLY A 82 -5.15 8.39 15.54
CA GLY A 82 -6.13 9.41 15.88
C GLY A 82 -6.33 10.44 14.77
N MET A 83 -6.27 10.00 13.51
CA MET A 83 -6.53 10.81 12.33
C MET A 83 -7.91 10.52 11.74
N LYS A 84 -8.45 11.47 10.98
CA LYS A 84 -9.65 11.21 10.17
C LYS A 84 -9.35 10.20 9.06
N SER A 85 -10.41 9.62 8.49
CA SER A 85 -10.27 8.72 7.36
C SER A 85 -9.49 9.35 6.20
N GLN A 86 -8.90 8.49 5.37
CA GLN A 86 -8.23 8.82 4.13
C GLN A 86 -9.13 9.57 3.11
N ARG A 87 -10.44 9.66 3.34
CA ARG A 87 -11.36 10.44 2.51
C ARG A 87 -11.49 11.91 2.94
N ALA A 88 -11.00 12.27 4.12
CA ALA A 88 -11.02 13.65 4.58
C ALA A 88 -10.18 14.57 3.68
N LYS A 89 -10.48 15.88 3.73
CA LYS A 89 -9.74 16.94 3.04
C LYS A 89 -8.24 16.82 3.31
N LEU A 90 -7.84 16.84 4.58
CA LEU A 90 -6.48 16.49 5.03
C LEU A 90 -6.46 15.05 5.55
N GLY A 91 -6.61 14.09 4.64
CA GLY A 91 -6.74 12.67 4.96
C GLY A 91 -5.42 11.90 5.12
N CYS A 92 -4.26 12.49 4.79
CA CYS A 92 -2.97 11.83 5.00
C CYS A 92 -2.54 11.97 6.47
N ARG A 93 -2.14 10.86 7.12
CA ARG A 93 -1.56 10.92 8.48
C ARG A 93 -0.14 11.45 8.49
N ASN A 94 0.62 11.28 7.42
CA ASN A 94 2.03 11.62 7.41
C ASN A 94 2.31 13.07 6.98
N CYS A 95 1.36 13.76 6.33
CA CYS A 95 1.53 15.16 5.91
C CYS A 95 0.20 15.92 5.79
N PHE A 96 0.29 17.21 5.47
CA PHE A 96 -0.85 18.11 5.32
C PHE A 96 -1.36 18.24 3.88
N ILE A 97 -1.15 17.24 3.02
CA ILE A 97 -1.65 17.30 1.65
C ILE A 97 -3.19 17.31 1.62
N ASP A 98 -3.72 18.14 0.72
CA ASP A 98 -5.14 18.23 0.44
C ASP A 98 -5.61 17.11 -0.50
N ASN A 99 -6.87 16.68 -0.38
CA ASN A 99 -7.45 15.62 -1.20
C ASN A 99 -7.49 15.96 -2.69
N GLU A 100 -7.53 17.24 -3.06
CA GLU A 100 -7.48 17.71 -4.44
C GLU A 100 -6.06 17.66 -5.01
N SER A 101 -5.04 17.74 -4.15
CA SER A 101 -3.62 17.84 -4.54
C SER A 101 -2.84 16.53 -4.44
N ARG A 102 -3.49 15.41 -4.10
CA ARG A 102 -2.84 14.08 -3.94
C ARG A 102 -2.06 13.58 -5.16
N GLY A 103 -2.37 14.09 -6.34
CA GLY A 103 -1.68 13.78 -7.57
C GLY A 103 -0.32 14.46 -7.74
N ASP A 104 0.02 15.40 -6.87
CA ASP A 104 1.30 16.11 -6.93
C ASP A 104 2.43 15.19 -6.44
N LEU A 105 3.18 14.65 -7.39
CA LEU A 105 4.34 13.79 -7.15
C LEU A 105 5.55 14.56 -6.61
N PHE A 106 5.55 15.89 -6.69
CA PHE A 106 6.61 16.77 -6.21
C PHE A 106 6.26 17.44 -4.87
N TYR A 107 5.14 17.03 -4.25
CA TYR A 107 4.75 17.54 -2.96
C TYR A 107 5.83 17.26 -1.92
N ASP A 108 6.33 18.32 -1.28
CA ASP A 108 7.36 18.21 -0.23
C ASP A 108 6.74 17.63 1.04
N THR A 109 6.79 16.30 1.16
CA THR A 109 6.25 15.53 2.28
C THR A 109 7.01 15.77 3.58
N PHE A 110 8.24 16.25 3.51
CA PHE A 110 9.06 16.56 4.68
C PHE A 110 8.70 17.93 5.25
N ARG A 111 8.76 19.00 4.45
CA ARG A 111 8.40 20.35 4.92
C ARG A 111 6.95 20.44 5.35
N ASN A 112 6.05 19.73 4.67
CA ASN A 112 4.63 19.68 5.01
C ASN A 112 4.24 18.41 5.78
N GLY A 113 5.22 17.74 6.40
CA GLY A 113 5.03 16.55 7.20
C GLY A 113 4.24 16.81 8.48
N ARG A 114 3.63 15.76 9.01
CA ARG A 114 3.06 15.73 10.36
C ARG A 114 4.05 15.04 11.27
N TYR A 115 4.36 15.68 12.38
CA TYR A 115 5.31 15.18 13.36
C TYR A 115 4.63 14.92 14.70
N HIS A 116 5.19 14.01 15.51
CA HIS A 116 4.56 13.57 16.76
C HIS A 116 4.27 14.70 17.74
N HIS A 117 5.27 15.49 18.13
CA HIS A 117 5.08 16.57 19.10
C HIS A 117 4.15 17.66 18.58
N GLN A 118 4.25 18.01 17.29
CA GLN A 118 3.32 18.95 16.66
C GLN A 118 1.88 18.42 16.71
N THR A 119 1.68 17.14 16.41
CA THR A 119 0.36 16.49 16.43
C THR A 119 -0.21 16.45 17.86
N LEU A 120 0.62 16.17 18.86
CA LEU A 120 0.20 16.24 20.27
C LEU A 120 -0.22 17.66 20.65
N ALA A 121 0.57 18.69 20.31
CA ALA A 121 0.22 20.08 20.58
C ALA A 121 -1.09 20.50 19.89
N MET A 122 -1.31 20.08 18.64
CA MET A 122 -2.57 20.32 17.92
C MET A 122 -3.76 19.63 18.61
N ARG A 123 -3.54 18.44 19.19
CA ARG A 123 -4.57 17.75 19.97
C ARG A 123 -4.90 18.48 21.26
N GLU A 124 -3.92 19.04 21.97
CA GLU A 124 -4.18 19.87 23.15
C GLU A 124 -4.98 21.11 22.80
N VAL A 125 -4.65 21.80 21.71
CA VAL A 125 -5.45 22.94 21.21
C VAL A 125 -6.89 22.51 20.88
N MET A 126 -7.05 21.36 20.23
CA MET A 126 -8.37 20.80 19.94
C MET A 126 -9.15 20.49 21.23
N ASN A 127 -8.50 19.88 22.23
CA ASN A 127 -9.12 19.49 23.49
C ASN A 127 -9.49 20.71 24.36
N ALA A 128 -8.75 21.81 24.25
CA ALA A 128 -9.02 23.07 24.94
C ALA A 128 -10.20 23.87 24.32
N CYS A 129 -10.75 23.43 23.18
CA CYS A 129 -11.93 24.07 22.60
C CYS A 129 -13.15 23.91 23.52
N ILE A 130 -13.77 25.04 23.91
CA ILE A 130 -14.90 25.07 24.87
C ILE A 130 -16.13 24.32 24.34
N THR A 131 -16.44 24.44 23.05
CA THR A 131 -17.64 23.84 22.46
C THR A 131 -17.31 22.65 21.58
N GLN A 132 -18.19 21.65 21.59
CA GLN A 132 -18.09 20.47 20.71
C GLN A 132 -18.02 20.87 19.23
N ALA A 133 -18.82 21.85 18.81
CA ALA A 133 -18.79 22.36 17.44
C ALA A 133 -17.44 23.01 17.07
N ALA A 134 -16.81 23.76 17.99
CA ALA A 134 -15.47 24.31 17.76
C ALA A 134 -14.43 23.19 17.63
N ARG A 135 -14.51 22.18 18.48
CA ARG A 135 -13.65 20.99 18.45
C ARG A 135 -13.77 20.25 17.12
N GLU A 136 -14.99 20.02 16.65
CA GLU A 136 -15.28 19.37 15.36
C GLU A 136 -14.79 20.16 14.15
N ARG A 137 -14.92 21.49 14.18
CA ARG A 137 -14.36 22.37 13.14
C ARG A 137 -12.84 22.28 13.11
N TYR A 138 -12.19 22.34 14.27
CA TYR A 138 -10.73 22.21 14.37
C TYR A 138 -10.25 20.84 13.89
N ALA A 139 -10.90 19.76 14.36
CA ALA A 139 -10.62 18.39 13.97
C ALA A 139 -10.76 18.19 12.45
N THR A 140 -11.81 18.75 11.85
CA THR A 140 -12.05 18.68 10.40
C THR A 140 -11.01 19.47 9.61
N ARG A 141 -10.69 20.69 10.06
CA ARG A 141 -9.69 21.55 9.43
C ARG A 141 -8.33 20.86 9.36
N TRP A 142 -7.95 20.15 10.41
CA TRP A 142 -6.62 19.57 10.54
C TRP A 142 -6.56 18.06 10.33
N GLY A 143 -7.66 17.41 9.96
CA GLY A 143 -7.69 15.97 9.72
C GLY A 143 -7.51 15.11 10.98
N LEU A 144 -7.79 15.64 12.17
CA LEU A 144 -7.69 14.93 13.43
C LEU A 144 -9.00 14.21 13.78
N ASN A 145 -8.91 13.05 14.42
CA ASN A 145 -10.05 12.42 15.06
C ASN A 145 -10.33 13.09 16.42
N LEU A 146 -11.60 13.22 16.79
CA LEU A 146 -12.02 13.76 18.09
C LEU A 146 -11.54 12.86 19.24
N ALA A 147 -11.64 11.54 19.06
CA ALA A 147 -11.13 10.57 20.01
C ALA A 147 -9.60 10.60 20.04
N ALA A 148 -9.04 10.38 21.22
CA ALA A 148 -7.61 10.12 21.38
C ALA A 148 -7.27 8.71 20.84
N PRO A 149 -6.09 8.51 20.24
CA PRO A 149 -5.67 7.19 19.78
C PRO A 149 -5.48 6.25 20.98
N SER A 150 -6.26 5.17 21.07
CA SER A 150 -6.23 4.27 22.24
C SER A 150 -4.86 3.63 22.48
N LEU A 151 -4.08 3.35 21.42
CA LEU A 151 -2.76 2.72 21.52
C LEU A 151 -1.74 3.52 22.34
N ILE A 152 -1.97 4.82 22.56
CA ILE A 152 -1.10 5.62 23.43
C ILE A 152 -1.12 5.12 24.89
N LYS A 153 -2.20 4.46 25.32
CA LYS A 153 -2.33 3.90 26.68
C LYS A 153 -1.28 2.82 26.95
N ILE A 154 -0.98 2.01 25.94
CA ILE A 154 -0.11 0.83 26.08
C ILE A 154 1.30 1.04 25.54
N SER A 155 1.52 2.09 24.73
CA SER A 155 2.83 2.44 24.19
C SER A 155 2.96 3.97 24.06
N PRO A 156 3.02 4.71 25.19
CA PRO A 156 3.00 6.17 25.19
C PRO A 156 4.26 6.80 24.59
N ALA A 157 5.39 6.08 24.59
CA ALA A 157 6.65 6.55 24.02
C ALA A 157 6.72 6.47 22.49
N LEU A 158 5.77 5.78 21.85
CA LEU A 158 5.80 5.57 20.40
C LEU A 158 5.22 6.74 19.62
N ASP A 159 5.97 7.20 18.61
CA ASP A 159 5.57 8.25 17.67
C ASP A 159 4.21 7.95 17.03
N LEU A 160 3.25 8.88 17.14
CA LEU A 160 1.87 8.70 16.66
C LEU A 160 1.76 8.52 15.14
N ILE A 161 2.74 9.00 14.39
CA ILE A 161 2.76 9.04 12.93
C ILE A 161 3.60 7.89 12.39
N MET A 162 4.87 7.79 12.83
CA MET A 162 5.87 6.88 12.27
C MET A 162 5.74 5.44 12.77
N SER A 163 5.27 5.21 14.00
CA SER A 163 5.10 3.85 14.54
C SER A 163 3.82 3.14 14.09
N ARG A 164 3.04 3.76 13.20
CA ARG A 164 1.81 3.21 12.62
C ARG A 164 1.94 3.08 11.10
N PRO A 165 2.99 2.46 10.56
CA PRO A 165 3.33 2.53 9.15
C PRO A 165 2.15 2.16 8.23
N GLY A 166 2.06 2.85 7.09
CA GLY A 166 1.07 2.52 6.07
C GLY A 166 1.36 1.15 5.47
N ASP A 167 0.32 0.35 5.22
CA ASP A 167 0.49 -0.96 4.61
C ASP A 167 0.79 -0.82 3.10
N PRO A 168 1.99 -1.22 2.64
CA PRO A 168 2.32 -1.12 1.22
C PRO A 168 1.59 -2.18 0.39
N ALA A 169 1.20 -3.33 0.94
CA ALA A 169 0.60 -4.39 0.13
C ALA A 169 -0.75 -3.95 -0.48
N HIS A 170 -1.61 -3.33 0.32
CA HIS A 170 -2.89 -2.80 -0.16
C HIS A 170 -2.71 -1.56 -1.03
N SER A 171 -1.75 -0.67 -0.70
CA SER A 171 -1.48 0.53 -1.50
C SER A 171 -0.91 0.18 -2.88
N GLU A 172 0.10 -0.69 -2.93
CA GLU A 172 0.81 -1.05 -4.17
C GLU A 172 0.03 -2.00 -5.05
N TYR A 173 -0.46 -3.12 -4.51
CA TYR A 173 -1.00 -4.18 -5.36
C TYR A 173 -2.43 -3.90 -5.76
N LEU A 174 -3.31 -3.60 -4.80
CA LEU A 174 -4.71 -3.27 -5.09
C LEU A 174 -4.93 -1.83 -5.54
N GLY A 175 -4.02 -0.92 -5.20
CA GLY A 175 -4.04 0.47 -5.65
C GLY A 175 -3.28 0.67 -6.96
N LEU A 176 -1.97 0.88 -6.86
CA LEU A 176 -1.13 1.33 -7.98
C LEU A 176 -1.05 0.33 -9.12
N SER A 177 -0.73 -0.92 -8.82
CA SER A 177 -0.53 -1.98 -9.81
C SER A 177 -1.80 -2.24 -10.61
N ARG A 178 -2.95 -2.30 -9.93
CA ARG A 178 -4.26 -2.42 -10.59
C ARG A 178 -4.53 -1.24 -11.53
N MET A 179 -4.30 -0.02 -11.06
CA MET A 179 -4.54 1.21 -11.84
C MET A 179 -3.63 1.27 -13.07
N MET A 180 -2.34 1.03 -12.88
CA MET A 180 -1.34 0.98 -13.94
C MET A 180 -1.68 -0.09 -14.98
N HIS A 181 -2.09 -1.29 -14.57
CA HIS A 181 -2.49 -2.35 -15.50
C HIS A 181 -3.74 -1.97 -16.30
N SER A 182 -4.70 -1.31 -15.65
CA SER A 182 -5.93 -0.86 -16.33
C SER A 182 -5.58 0.18 -17.39
N LEU A 183 -4.78 1.19 -17.03
CA LEU A 183 -4.29 2.22 -17.94
C LEU A 183 -3.48 1.62 -19.11
N LEU A 184 -2.62 0.63 -18.83
CA LEU A 184 -1.83 -0.06 -19.85
C LEU A 184 -2.71 -0.68 -20.94
N LEU A 185 -3.76 -1.41 -20.55
CA LEU A 185 -4.64 -2.12 -21.49
C LEU A 185 -5.68 -1.24 -22.15
N ASP A 186 -6.21 -0.25 -21.43
CA ASP A 186 -7.34 0.55 -21.88
C ASP A 186 -6.92 1.78 -22.69
N ALA A 187 -5.72 2.31 -22.47
CA ALA A 187 -5.31 3.62 -22.99
C ALA A 187 -3.91 3.65 -23.62
N ILE A 188 -2.95 2.83 -23.15
CA ILE A 188 -1.57 2.85 -23.68
C ILE A 188 -1.41 1.90 -24.86
N LEU A 189 -1.82 0.64 -24.71
CA LEU A 189 -1.64 -0.37 -25.74
C LEU A 189 -2.71 -0.25 -26.83
N THR A 190 -2.28 -0.40 -28.09
CA THR A 190 -3.21 -0.61 -29.21
C THR A 190 -3.88 -1.99 -29.11
N THR A 191 -4.97 -2.23 -29.83
CA THR A 191 -5.63 -3.55 -29.88
C THR A 191 -4.65 -4.67 -30.23
N LYS A 192 -3.77 -4.44 -31.22
CA LYS A 192 -2.70 -5.38 -31.59
C LYS A 192 -1.67 -5.53 -30.47
N GLY A 193 -1.33 -4.44 -29.78
CA GLY A 193 -0.47 -4.46 -28.60
C GLY A 193 -1.04 -5.31 -27.48
N CYS A 194 -2.33 -5.17 -27.18
CA CYS A 194 -3.05 -5.97 -26.19
C CYS A 194 -3.06 -7.47 -26.53
N GLN A 195 -3.23 -7.82 -27.81
CA GLN A 195 -3.16 -9.22 -28.27
C GLN A 195 -1.74 -9.81 -28.09
N SER A 196 -0.71 -9.10 -28.57
CA SER A 196 0.69 -9.49 -28.41
C SER A 196 1.10 -9.61 -26.93
N TYR A 197 0.64 -8.67 -26.11
CA TYR A 197 0.83 -8.67 -24.67
C TYR A 197 0.23 -9.93 -24.02
N ALA A 198 -1.01 -10.28 -24.37
CA ALA A 198 -1.66 -11.47 -23.85
C ALA A 198 -1.01 -12.78 -24.34
N GLU A 199 -0.50 -12.81 -25.58
CA GLU A 199 0.25 -13.95 -26.11
C GLU A 199 1.58 -14.16 -25.37
N THR A 200 2.32 -13.08 -25.16
CA THR A 200 3.60 -13.12 -24.41
C THR A 200 3.38 -13.60 -22.98
N LEU A 201 2.31 -13.14 -22.32
CA LEU A 201 2.00 -13.57 -20.96
C LEU A 201 1.65 -15.07 -20.87
N ARG A 202 1.02 -15.65 -21.91
CA ARG A 202 0.69 -17.09 -21.94
C ARG A 202 1.93 -17.97 -22.00
N SER A 203 2.96 -17.55 -22.72
CA SER A 203 4.22 -18.27 -22.86
C SER A 203 5.27 -17.87 -21.82
N PHE A 204 4.94 -16.96 -20.90
CA PHE A 204 5.89 -16.47 -19.91
C PHE A 204 6.35 -17.61 -18.98
N PRO A 205 7.66 -17.80 -18.78
CA PRO A 205 8.18 -18.83 -17.89
C PRO A 205 8.05 -18.39 -16.43
N PHE A 206 6.91 -18.66 -15.81
CA PHE A 206 6.69 -18.38 -14.40
C PHE A 206 7.68 -19.19 -13.53
N PRO A 207 8.19 -18.61 -12.43
CA PRO A 207 9.06 -19.34 -11.51
C PRO A 207 8.39 -20.63 -10.99
N PRO A 208 9.17 -21.67 -10.66
CA PRO A 208 8.64 -22.88 -10.05
C PRO A 208 7.75 -22.57 -8.83
N ASN A 209 6.59 -23.23 -8.75
CA ASN A 209 5.56 -23.05 -7.71
C ASN A 209 4.77 -21.73 -7.76
N TRP A 210 4.97 -20.88 -8.77
CA TRP A 210 4.02 -19.78 -9.01
C TRP A 210 2.78 -20.30 -9.73
N PRO A 211 1.56 -20.06 -9.19
CA PRO A 211 0.36 -20.24 -9.98
C PRO A 211 0.41 -19.30 -11.19
N HIS A 212 0.08 -19.84 -12.36
CA HIS A 212 -0.13 -19.04 -13.55
C HIS A 212 -1.14 -17.94 -13.27
N VAL A 213 -0.81 -16.72 -13.68
CA VAL A 213 -1.73 -15.58 -13.61
C VAL A 213 -2.69 -15.69 -14.78
N GLN A 214 -3.99 -15.45 -14.55
CA GLN A 214 -4.99 -15.46 -15.62
C GLN A 214 -4.68 -14.41 -16.70
N GLY A 215 -5.32 -14.50 -17.87
CA GLY A 215 -5.15 -13.50 -18.92
C GLY A 215 -5.82 -12.18 -18.53
N PRO A 216 -5.11 -11.03 -18.49
CA PRO A 216 -5.66 -9.79 -17.95
C PRO A 216 -6.71 -9.15 -18.83
N LEU A 217 -6.71 -9.42 -20.14
CA LEU A 217 -7.72 -8.91 -21.07
C LEU A 217 -9.17 -9.23 -20.66
N ARG A 218 -9.37 -10.37 -19.98
CA ARG A 218 -10.70 -10.82 -19.53
C ARG A 218 -10.85 -10.83 -18.01
N HIS A 219 -9.75 -11.06 -17.29
CA HIS A 219 -9.79 -11.36 -15.87
C HIS A 219 -9.20 -10.27 -14.97
N LEU A 220 -8.71 -9.14 -15.51
CA LEU A 220 -8.07 -8.10 -14.67
C LEU A 220 -8.94 -7.62 -13.51
N LYS A 221 -10.26 -7.52 -13.69
CA LYS A 221 -11.19 -7.09 -12.63
C LYS A 221 -11.39 -8.13 -11.52
N SER A 222 -11.07 -9.40 -11.77
CA SER A 222 -11.20 -10.50 -10.81
C SER A 222 -9.87 -10.87 -10.13
N TYR A 223 -8.80 -10.14 -10.40
CA TYR A 223 -7.50 -10.41 -9.79
C TYR A 223 -7.55 -10.22 -8.27
N SER A 224 -7.04 -11.20 -7.57
CA SER A 224 -6.68 -11.11 -6.17
C SER A 224 -5.49 -10.18 -5.97
N LEU A 225 -5.27 -9.74 -4.72
CA LEU A 225 -4.09 -8.99 -4.32
C LEU A 225 -2.78 -9.70 -4.73
N SER A 226 -2.74 -11.03 -4.60
CA SER A 226 -1.55 -11.82 -4.98
C SER A 226 -1.31 -11.86 -6.49
N GLU A 227 -2.38 -11.83 -7.31
CA GLU A 227 -2.25 -11.78 -8.77
C GLU A 227 -1.76 -10.41 -9.22
N HIS A 228 -2.23 -9.33 -8.60
CA HIS A 228 -1.69 -7.99 -8.84
C HIS A 228 -0.21 -7.88 -8.41
N ALA A 229 0.16 -8.48 -7.28
CA ALA A 229 1.55 -8.50 -6.81
C ALA A 229 2.50 -9.28 -7.73
N ARG A 230 2.07 -10.45 -8.22
CA ARG A 230 2.86 -11.20 -9.22
C ARG A 230 2.96 -10.41 -10.52
N TRP A 231 1.86 -9.78 -10.92
CA TRP A 231 1.82 -9.00 -12.15
C TRP A 231 2.77 -7.81 -12.14
N SER A 232 2.88 -7.08 -11.03
CA SER A 232 3.80 -5.92 -10.94
C SER A 232 5.27 -6.31 -11.15
N LEU A 233 5.65 -7.54 -10.79
CA LEU A 233 6.98 -8.10 -11.05
C LEU A 233 7.18 -8.54 -12.51
N LEU A 234 6.11 -8.90 -13.21
CA LEU A 234 6.16 -9.33 -14.61
C LEU A 234 6.22 -8.14 -15.57
N GLN A 235 5.59 -7.03 -15.20
CA GLN A 235 5.55 -5.83 -16.05
C GLN A 235 6.94 -5.24 -16.29
N SER A 236 7.79 -5.15 -15.27
CA SER A 236 9.16 -4.61 -15.40
C SER A 236 10.01 -5.46 -16.36
N LEU A 237 9.80 -6.78 -16.38
CA LEU A 237 10.44 -7.69 -17.32
C LEU A 237 9.88 -7.56 -18.74
N LEU A 238 8.59 -7.28 -18.89
CA LEU A 238 7.95 -7.06 -20.20
C LEU A 238 8.29 -5.69 -20.80
N GLN A 239 8.52 -4.67 -19.98
CA GLN A 239 8.99 -3.36 -20.45
C GLN A 239 10.43 -3.45 -20.99
N GLN A 240 11.32 -4.18 -20.32
CA GLN A 240 12.69 -4.44 -20.83
C GLN A 240 12.66 -5.23 -22.16
N ALA A 241 11.71 -6.14 -22.31
CA ALA A 241 11.45 -6.82 -23.58
C ALA A 241 10.85 -5.89 -24.66
N ALA A 242 10.05 -4.89 -24.27
CA ALA A 242 9.49 -3.89 -25.18
C ALA A 242 10.53 -2.84 -25.62
N ASP A 243 11.43 -2.44 -24.72
CA ASP A 243 12.50 -1.48 -24.99
C ASP A 243 13.56 -2.10 -25.93
N SER A 244 13.84 -3.40 -25.80
CA SER A 244 14.68 -4.12 -26.76
C SER A 244 14.01 -4.29 -28.15
N LEU A 245 12.69 -4.12 -28.25
CA LEU A 245 11.97 -4.08 -29.54
C LEU A 245 11.96 -2.68 -30.17
N THR A 246 12.15 -1.60 -29.40
CA THR A 246 12.25 -0.23 -29.92
C THR A 246 13.65 0.14 -30.40
N GLU A 247 14.69 -0.61 -30.02
CA GLU A 247 16.05 -0.51 -30.58
C GLU A 247 16.18 -1.01 -32.03
N ASN A 248 15.09 -1.45 -32.68
CA ASN A 248 15.15 -1.86 -34.08
C ASN A 248 15.32 -0.63 -35.01
N PRO A 249 16.48 -0.45 -35.67
CA PRO A 249 16.85 0.80 -36.37
C PRO A 249 15.99 1.09 -37.62
N ARG A 250 15.10 0.18 -37.99
CA ARG A 250 14.24 0.30 -39.19
C ARG A 250 13.12 1.34 -39.04
N ARG A 251 12.78 1.79 -37.82
CA ARG A 251 11.74 2.82 -37.61
C ARG A 251 12.24 4.28 -37.70
N ARG A 252 13.56 4.51 -37.72
CA ARG A 252 14.16 5.86 -37.79
C ARG A 252 14.19 6.45 -39.20
N ARG A 253 13.94 5.65 -40.24
CA ARG A 253 14.04 6.08 -41.66
C ARG A 253 12.81 6.77 -42.23
N SER A 254 11.68 6.82 -41.52
CA SER A 254 10.44 7.44 -42.05
C SER A 254 10.32 8.94 -41.79
N LEU A 255 11.27 9.57 -41.10
CA LEU A 255 11.24 11.02 -40.78
C LEU A 255 12.39 11.81 -41.42
N SER A 256 13.14 11.22 -42.35
CA SER A 256 14.28 11.88 -43.02
C SER A 256 14.21 11.73 -44.53
N ARG A 257 13.13 12.25 -45.14
CA ARG A 257 13.10 12.54 -46.57
C ARG A 257 11.98 13.53 -46.89
N GLU A 258 12.29 14.82 -46.78
CA GLU A 258 12.02 15.83 -47.81
C GLU A 258 12.35 17.23 -47.27
N SER A 259 13.47 17.76 -47.74
CA SER A 259 13.70 19.21 -47.86
C SER A 259 14.95 19.41 -48.71
N GLN A 260 14.76 19.54 -50.03
CA GLN A 260 15.61 20.41 -50.83
C GLN A 260 14.78 21.15 -51.89
N PRO A 261 15.21 22.36 -52.29
CA PRO A 261 14.34 23.38 -52.85
C PRO A 261 14.48 23.48 -54.36
N THR A 262 13.38 23.70 -55.07
CA THR A 262 13.39 24.20 -56.45
C THR A 262 12.38 25.33 -56.57
N GLY A 263 12.88 26.45 -57.08
CA GLY A 263 12.21 27.75 -56.99
C GLY A 263 11.15 28.06 -58.05
N THR A 264 10.48 29.17 -57.75
CA THR A 264 9.91 30.20 -58.64
C THR A 264 8.82 29.78 -59.62
N THR A 265 7.58 30.27 -59.42
CA THR A 265 7.00 31.38 -60.21
C THR A 265 5.68 31.87 -59.56
N GLN A 266 5.46 33.17 -59.64
CA GLN A 266 4.38 33.98 -59.05
C GLN A 266 2.97 33.66 -59.58
N SER A 267 1.95 33.85 -58.73
CA SER A 267 0.73 34.58 -59.13
C SER A 267 -0.02 35.10 -57.89
N GLN A 268 -0.23 36.40 -57.86
CA GLN A 268 -0.98 37.12 -56.84
C GLN A 268 -2.49 36.91 -57.03
N ARG A 269 -3.21 36.58 -55.95
CA ARG A 269 -4.62 37.00 -55.78
C ARG A 269 -4.96 37.14 -54.30
N THR A 270 -5.23 38.38 -53.92
CA THR A 270 -5.79 38.85 -52.64
C THR A 270 -7.19 38.28 -52.42
N GLN A 271 -7.49 37.78 -51.21
CA GLN A 271 -8.83 37.82 -50.56
C GLN A 271 -8.83 37.23 -49.13
N GLY A 272 -9.02 38.11 -48.12
CA GLY A 272 -9.74 37.88 -46.84
C GLY A 272 -9.12 37.00 -45.73
N PRO A 273 -9.26 37.37 -44.44
CA PRO A 273 -8.89 36.51 -43.33
C PRO A 273 -9.89 35.35 -43.22
N ARG A 274 -9.40 34.11 -43.38
CA ARG A 274 -10.18 32.90 -43.07
C ARG A 274 -10.06 32.61 -41.57
N PRO A 275 -11.18 32.33 -40.87
CA PRO A 275 -11.15 31.98 -39.46
C PRO A 275 -10.39 30.66 -39.28
N GLY A 276 -9.59 30.59 -38.21
CA GLY A 276 -8.87 29.38 -37.83
C GLY A 276 -9.86 28.23 -37.65
N VAL A 277 -9.64 27.17 -38.42
CA VAL A 277 -10.34 25.90 -38.20
C VAL A 277 -9.75 25.34 -36.91
N GLU A 278 -10.45 25.55 -35.79
CA GLU A 278 -10.29 24.70 -34.62
C GLU A 278 -10.63 23.28 -35.06
N HIS A 279 -9.61 22.44 -35.22
CA HIS A 279 -9.82 21.01 -35.28
C HIS A 279 -10.29 20.55 -33.90
N THR A 280 -11.61 20.59 -33.67
CA THR A 280 -12.23 19.85 -32.58
C THR A 280 -12.05 18.37 -32.89
N VAL A 281 -11.04 17.76 -32.28
CA VAL A 281 -10.91 16.30 -32.27
C VAL A 281 -12.11 15.78 -31.48
N ASP A 282 -13.09 15.20 -32.18
CA ASP A 282 -14.21 14.50 -31.57
C ASP A 282 -13.66 13.31 -30.77
N VAL A 283 -13.42 13.52 -29.49
CA VAL A 283 -13.03 12.45 -28.57
C VAL A 283 -14.29 11.61 -28.32
N PRO A 284 -14.28 10.31 -28.64
CA PRO A 284 -15.43 9.43 -28.37
C PRO A 284 -15.85 9.53 -26.89
N LYS A 285 -17.17 9.58 -26.62
CA LYS A 285 -17.71 9.73 -25.25
C LYS A 285 -17.14 8.71 -24.26
N GLU A 286 -16.83 7.49 -24.71
CA GLU A 286 -16.21 6.45 -23.89
C GLU A 286 -14.75 6.79 -23.50
N SER A 287 -13.98 7.36 -24.43
CA SER A 287 -12.61 7.83 -24.17
C SER A 287 -12.60 9.02 -23.22
N ALA A 288 -13.56 9.93 -23.33
CA ALA A 288 -13.73 11.04 -22.40
C ALA A 288 -14.07 10.55 -20.97
N ALA A 289 -14.96 9.56 -20.85
CA ALA A 289 -15.30 8.96 -19.55
C ALA A 289 -14.10 8.27 -18.88
N LYS A 290 -13.28 7.55 -19.66
CA LYS A 290 -12.03 6.94 -19.16
C LYS A 290 -11.00 7.99 -18.74
N ALA A 291 -10.86 9.08 -19.49
CA ALA A 291 -9.96 10.18 -19.11
C ALA A 291 -10.35 10.81 -17.76
N VAL A 292 -11.65 11.07 -17.55
CA VAL A 292 -12.16 11.56 -16.25
C VAL A 292 -11.88 10.57 -15.14
N LEU A 293 -12.06 9.27 -15.38
CA LEU A 293 -11.74 8.22 -14.42
C LEU A 293 -10.25 8.26 -14.03
N TYR A 294 -9.33 8.34 -15.00
CA TYR A 294 -7.89 8.41 -14.71
C TYR A 294 -7.50 9.66 -13.93
N LEU A 295 -8.07 10.82 -14.25
CA LEU A 295 -7.86 12.05 -13.49
C LEU A 295 -8.38 11.93 -12.05
N SER A 296 -9.48 11.20 -11.83
CA SER A 296 -9.99 10.92 -10.49
C SER A 296 -9.10 9.94 -9.72
N ASP A 297 -8.52 8.98 -10.43
CA ASP A 297 -7.67 7.92 -9.89
C ASP A 297 -6.34 8.47 -9.36
N ILE A 298 -5.78 9.49 -10.02
CA ILE A 298 -4.60 10.24 -9.56
C ILE A 298 -4.80 10.84 -8.15
N LYS A 299 -6.05 11.18 -7.79
CA LYS A 299 -6.38 11.77 -6.48
C LYS A 299 -6.63 10.74 -5.38
N LYS A 300 -6.44 9.44 -5.65
CA LYS A 300 -6.64 8.39 -4.64
C LYS A 300 -5.55 8.48 -3.55
N PRO A 301 -5.90 8.18 -2.28
CA PRO A 301 -4.92 8.13 -1.19
C PRO A 301 -3.72 7.23 -1.48
N ASN A 302 -3.94 6.13 -2.20
CA ASN A 302 -2.90 5.15 -2.52
C ASN A 302 -1.79 5.77 -3.40
N MET A 303 -2.13 6.71 -4.29
CA MET A 303 -1.15 7.43 -5.12
C MET A 303 -0.18 8.24 -4.26
N HIS A 304 -0.74 8.97 -3.29
CA HIS A 304 0.04 9.84 -2.42
C HIS A 304 0.84 9.07 -1.37
N THR A 305 0.32 7.94 -0.89
CA THR A 305 0.95 7.16 0.20
C THR A 305 2.36 6.68 -0.17
N ALA A 306 2.60 6.38 -1.45
CA ALA A 306 3.91 5.96 -1.94
C ALA A 306 5.01 7.02 -1.78
N LEU A 307 4.67 8.31 -1.74
CA LEU A 307 5.64 9.40 -1.49
C LEU A 307 6.25 9.34 -0.09
N HIS A 308 5.65 8.58 0.83
CA HIS A 308 6.15 8.38 2.19
C HIS A 308 7.02 7.13 2.34
N TYR A 309 7.15 6.30 1.30
CA TYR A 309 7.96 5.08 1.38
C TYR A 309 9.45 5.31 1.60
N PRO A 310 10.10 6.37 1.10
CA PRO A 310 11.49 6.65 1.46
C PRO A 310 11.69 6.77 2.97
N GLN A 311 10.84 7.57 3.63
CA GLN A 311 10.88 7.72 5.09
C GLN A 311 10.53 6.41 5.82
N LEU A 312 9.58 5.64 5.28
CA LEU A 312 9.24 4.32 5.82
C LEU A 312 10.42 3.33 5.71
N ALA A 313 11.15 3.40 4.60
CA ALA A 313 12.31 2.56 4.35
C ALA A 313 13.50 2.95 5.25
N GLU A 314 13.68 4.24 5.54
CA GLU A 314 14.68 4.69 6.52
C GLU A 314 14.40 4.13 7.92
N GLU A 315 13.13 4.11 8.34
CA GLU A 315 12.74 3.65 9.68
C GLU A 315 12.70 2.10 9.79
N TYR A 316 12.18 1.41 8.77
CA TYR A 316 11.90 -0.04 8.83
C TYR A 316 12.62 -0.87 7.76
N ALA A 317 13.66 -0.32 7.14
CA ALA A 317 14.42 -0.87 6.02
C ALA A 317 13.59 -1.04 4.73
N MET A 318 12.90 -2.16 4.55
CA MET A 318 12.07 -2.38 3.36
C MET A 318 10.61 -2.15 3.71
N PRO A 319 9.81 -1.42 2.89
CA PRO A 319 8.37 -1.26 3.14
C PRO A 319 7.65 -2.58 3.38
N SER A 320 8.08 -3.66 2.74
CA SER A 320 7.53 -5.00 2.95
C SER A 320 7.61 -5.49 4.40
N ASN A 321 8.47 -4.94 5.25
CA ASN A 321 8.51 -5.25 6.68
C ASN A 321 7.28 -4.73 7.44
N CYS A 322 6.54 -3.78 6.86
CA CYS A 322 5.34 -3.19 7.43
C CYS A 322 4.05 -3.79 6.85
N ASN A 323 4.16 -4.85 6.04
CA ASN A 323 2.97 -5.46 5.44
C ASN A 323 2.11 -6.20 6.47
N VAL A 324 0.81 -6.27 6.20
CA VAL A 324 -0.18 -6.88 7.12
C VAL A 324 -0.63 -8.28 6.73
N LEU A 325 -0.18 -8.80 5.59
CA LEU A 325 -0.77 -9.95 4.91
C LEU A 325 -0.78 -11.22 5.77
N VAL A 326 0.33 -11.50 6.46
CA VAL A 326 0.44 -12.68 7.34
C VAL A 326 -0.49 -12.56 8.56
N GLY A 327 -0.66 -11.36 9.09
CA GLY A 327 -1.56 -11.07 10.21
C GLY A 327 -3.03 -11.22 9.81
N GLU A 328 -3.40 -10.70 8.63
CA GLU A 328 -4.75 -10.85 8.07
C GLU A 328 -5.10 -12.32 7.79
N ASP A 329 -4.15 -13.06 7.23
CA ASP A 329 -4.32 -14.49 6.98
C ASP A 329 -4.51 -15.28 8.29
N LYS A 330 -3.70 -14.98 9.33
CA LYS A 330 -3.88 -15.53 10.68
C LYS A 330 -5.27 -15.19 11.24
N HIS A 331 -5.69 -13.93 11.10
CA HIS A 331 -6.97 -13.46 11.59
C HIS A 331 -8.14 -14.16 10.88
N ARG A 332 -8.05 -14.34 9.55
CA ARG A 332 -9.03 -15.08 8.74
C ARG A 332 -9.12 -16.54 9.16
N PHE A 333 -7.98 -17.19 9.43
CA PHE A 333 -7.95 -18.55 9.96
C PHE A 333 -8.69 -18.64 11.30
N PHE A 334 -8.39 -17.76 12.25
CA PHE A 334 -9.07 -17.76 13.55
C PHE A 334 -10.56 -17.45 13.44
N LYS A 335 -10.97 -16.51 12.60
CA LYS A 335 -12.40 -16.28 12.31
C LYS A 335 -13.10 -17.55 11.84
N LYS A 336 -12.50 -18.29 10.88
CA LYS A 336 -13.06 -19.56 10.41
C LYS A 336 -13.19 -20.60 11.52
N VAL A 337 -12.17 -20.73 12.38
CA VAL A 337 -12.22 -21.65 13.53
C VAL A 337 -13.35 -21.27 14.48
N ILE A 338 -13.49 -19.99 14.83
CA ILE A 338 -14.54 -19.50 15.75
C ILE A 338 -15.95 -19.78 15.20
N TYR A 339 -16.17 -19.59 13.90
CA TYR A 339 -17.46 -19.92 13.30
C TYR A 339 -17.78 -21.41 13.38
N GLN A 340 -16.76 -22.28 13.31
CA GLN A 340 -16.95 -23.73 13.47
C GLN A 340 -17.26 -24.15 14.92
N THR A 341 -16.95 -23.32 15.91
CA THR A 341 -17.26 -23.61 17.32
C THR A 341 -18.59 -23.03 17.78
N ASN A 342 -19.40 -22.49 16.86
CA ASN A 342 -20.64 -21.76 17.18
C ASN A 342 -20.42 -20.70 18.27
N HIS A 343 -19.29 -19.99 18.21
CA HIS A 343 -18.88 -18.99 19.20
C HIS A 343 -18.71 -19.52 20.64
N GLN A 344 -18.62 -20.83 20.84
CA GLN A 344 -18.25 -21.44 22.13
C GLN A 344 -16.74 -21.62 22.23
N LYS A 345 -16.20 -21.50 23.45
CA LYS A 345 -14.77 -21.75 23.77
C LYS A 345 -13.79 -21.00 22.86
N VAL A 346 -14.15 -19.75 22.53
CA VAL A 346 -13.47 -18.86 21.56
C VAL A 346 -11.99 -18.63 21.87
N GLU A 347 -11.62 -18.79 23.14
CA GLU A 347 -10.28 -18.55 23.67
C GLU A 347 -9.37 -19.79 23.51
N ARG A 348 -9.95 -20.99 23.65
CA ARG A 348 -9.19 -22.26 23.76
C ARG A 348 -9.03 -22.95 22.41
N GLU A 349 -10.05 -22.94 21.57
CA GLU A 349 -10.05 -23.68 20.30
C GLU A 349 -9.11 -23.13 19.23
N PRO A 350 -9.04 -21.80 18.99
CA PRO A 350 -8.07 -21.24 18.04
C PRO A 350 -6.61 -21.48 18.47
N LEU A 351 -6.36 -21.48 19.78
CA LEU A 351 -5.03 -21.75 20.34
C LEU A 351 -4.65 -23.23 20.27
N SER A 352 -5.57 -24.16 20.56
CA SER A 352 -5.30 -25.60 20.49
C SER A 352 -5.06 -26.09 19.05
N ARG A 353 -5.83 -25.58 18.08
CA ARG A 353 -5.67 -25.94 16.65
C ARG A 353 -4.43 -25.33 15.99
N ARG A 354 -3.78 -24.35 16.64
CA ARG A 354 -2.48 -23.80 16.20
C ARG A 354 -1.37 -24.85 16.29
N THR A 355 -1.38 -25.67 17.33
CA THR A 355 -0.31 -26.64 17.64
C THR A 355 -0.28 -27.82 16.67
N TYR A 356 -1.39 -28.09 15.96
CA TYR A 356 -1.56 -29.26 15.10
C TYR A 356 -1.68 -28.93 13.60
N GLY A 357 -1.58 -27.66 13.20
CA GLY A 357 -1.70 -27.24 11.80
C GLY A 357 -0.38 -27.38 11.03
N LYS A 358 -0.38 -28.11 9.92
CA LYS A 358 0.78 -28.22 9.01
C LYS A 358 1.30 -26.83 8.61
N PRO A 359 2.63 -26.61 8.54
CA PRO A 359 3.19 -25.39 7.98
C PRO A 359 2.80 -25.29 6.48
N PHE A 360 2.15 -24.19 6.11
CA PHE A 360 1.92 -23.84 4.72
C PHE A 360 3.09 -22.93 4.27
N ASP A 361 4.15 -23.54 3.72
CA ASP A 361 5.29 -22.85 3.10
C ASP A 361 4.95 -22.36 1.67
N TYR A 362 3.90 -21.52 1.50
CA TYR A 362 3.46 -21.11 0.16
C TYR A 362 3.51 -19.62 -0.18
N TYR A 363 4.04 -18.76 0.70
CA TYR A 363 3.91 -17.32 0.45
C TYR A 363 5.21 -16.51 0.32
N TYR A 364 6.37 -17.00 0.77
CA TYR A 364 7.62 -16.23 0.66
C TYR A 364 8.86 -17.12 0.55
N SER A 365 8.99 -17.82 -0.57
CA SER A 365 10.31 -18.22 -1.09
C SER A 365 10.71 -17.25 -2.20
N THR A 366 11.00 -16.00 -1.85
CA THR A 366 11.87 -15.17 -2.67
C THR A 366 13.31 -15.52 -2.29
N PRO A 367 14.14 -16.03 -3.20
CA PRO A 367 15.58 -15.90 -3.04
C PRO A 367 15.92 -14.41 -3.19
N SER A 368 16.56 -13.80 -2.18
CA SER A 368 17.28 -12.53 -2.38
C SER A 368 18.61 -12.79 -3.11
N PRO A 369 19.25 -11.76 -3.68
CA PRO A 369 18.73 -10.79 -4.64
C PRO A 369 19.29 -11.09 -6.04
N ILE A 370 18.73 -10.37 -7.01
CA ILE A 370 19.27 -10.13 -8.35
C ILE A 370 20.80 -10.15 -8.34
N ALA A 371 21.38 -11.15 -9.01
CA ALA A 371 22.75 -11.06 -9.48
C ALA A 371 22.82 -9.84 -10.39
N ILE A 372 23.45 -8.77 -9.89
CA ILE A 372 23.91 -7.66 -10.72
C ILE A 372 24.75 -8.32 -11.82
N LEU A 373 24.27 -8.25 -13.05
CA LEU A 373 25.06 -8.56 -14.24
C LEU A 373 26.33 -7.71 -14.16
N ARG A 374 27.43 -8.33 -13.74
CA ARG A 374 28.75 -7.74 -13.95
C ARG A 374 28.96 -7.65 -15.46
N PRO A 375 29.36 -6.49 -16.00
CA PRO A 375 29.86 -6.45 -17.36
C PRO A 375 31.07 -7.36 -17.43
N THR A 376 31.04 -8.36 -18.31
CA THR A 376 32.25 -9.05 -18.73
C THR A 376 33.14 -8.01 -19.38
N ALA A 377 34.23 -7.64 -18.70
CA ALA A 377 35.33 -6.95 -19.33
C ALA A 377 35.92 -7.87 -20.41
N THR A 378 35.94 -7.39 -21.64
CA THR A 378 36.90 -7.79 -22.68
C THR A 378 37.84 -6.63 -22.90
#